data_AF-A0A948H0V4-F1
#
_entry.id   AF-A0A948H0V4-F1
#
_cell.length_a   1.000
_cell.length_b   1.000
_cell.length_c   1.000
_cell.angle_alpha   90.00
_cell.angle_beta   90.00
_cell.angle_gamma   90.00
#
_symmetry.space_group_name_H-M   'P 1'
#
loop_
_entity.id
_entity.type
_entity.pdbx_description
1 polymer ?
#
loop_
_entity_poly.entity_id
_entity_poly.type
_entity_poly.pdbx_seq_one_letter_code
_entity_poly.pdbx_strand_id
1 'polypeptide(L)'
;MTREVIALAFLNFKQGVRERLFLGAVFFFIFFLSLCILMGLLSPGETDKVLRSSGLAGIELSALILLIFSLVLNFYKEKEERVLEIYLTHFSRSSYLWGKLIGYSLIAFFYILICGAGYLVMLVIYKAFLWQVAVSLYNIFLKLSLAIGISLVFSSLFSSPVLALLSSLFLYMSSEMAYPALKILSMNIDASGYRLPLFKIIYYLLPNMHKLDIKALAVYGELPSWPYFILITIYTFIYIFF
;
A
#
# COMPACT_ATOMS: atom_id res chain seq x y z
N MET A 1 -23.53 16.32 -0.33
CA MET A 1 -22.07 16.10 -0.22
C MET A 1 -21.66 14.85 0.57
N THR A 2 -21.86 14.74 1.89
CA THR A 2 -21.36 13.56 2.66
C THR A 2 -22.07 12.25 2.32
N ARG A 3 -23.41 12.27 2.15
CA ARG A 3 -24.19 11.09 1.73
C ARG A 3 -23.82 10.59 0.33
N GLU A 4 -23.54 11.50 -0.59
CA GLU A 4 -23.11 11.18 -1.96
C GLU A 4 -21.75 10.49 -1.98
N VAL A 5 -20.79 11.01 -1.21
CA VAL A 5 -19.44 10.41 -1.07
C VAL A 5 -19.53 9.00 -0.51
N ILE A 6 -20.35 8.78 0.52
CA ILE A 6 -20.54 7.46 1.13
C ILE A 6 -21.20 6.49 0.14
N ALA A 7 -22.21 6.93 -0.60
CA ALA A 7 -22.88 6.10 -1.60
C ALA A 7 -21.91 5.69 -2.73
N LEU A 8 -21.12 6.63 -3.24
CA LEU A 8 -20.09 6.36 -4.24
C LEU A 8 -19.00 5.44 -3.70
N ALA A 9 -18.54 5.65 -2.47
CA ALA A 9 -17.53 4.80 -1.85
C ALA A 9 -18.02 3.35 -1.72
N PHE A 10 -19.25 3.15 -1.26
CA PHE A 10 -19.82 1.80 -1.13
C PHE A 10 -20.07 1.12 -2.47
N LEU A 11 -20.46 1.89 -3.50
CA LEU A 11 -20.59 1.39 -4.86
C LEU A 11 -19.25 0.88 -5.40
N ASN A 12 -18.21 1.73 -5.31
CA ASN A 12 -16.85 1.39 -5.73
C ASN A 12 -16.32 0.17 -4.97
N PHE A 13 -16.52 0.13 -3.65
CA PHE A 13 -16.14 -1.02 -2.82
C PHE A 13 -16.81 -2.32 -3.30
N LYS A 14 -18.13 -2.31 -3.48
CA LYS A 14 -18.88 -3.49 -3.92
C LYS A 14 -18.48 -3.94 -5.33
N GLN A 15 -18.17 -2.99 -6.21
CA GLN A 15 -17.64 -3.29 -7.54
C GLN A 15 -16.25 -3.92 -7.43
N GLY A 16 -15.31 -3.27 -6.74
CA GLY A 16 -13.92 -3.72 -6.62
C GLY A 16 -13.76 -5.09 -5.96
N VAL A 17 -14.50 -5.40 -4.89
CA VAL A 17 -14.45 -6.72 -4.23
C VAL A 17 -14.97 -7.84 -5.15
N ARG A 18 -15.87 -7.53 -6.09
CA ARG A 18 -16.41 -8.49 -7.06
C ARG A 18 -15.57 -8.61 -8.33
N GLU A 19 -14.56 -7.76 -8.51
CA GLU A 19 -13.70 -7.85 -9.67
C GLU A 19 -12.83 -9.11 -9.61
N ARG A 20 -12.53 -9.66 -10.80
CA ARG A 20 -11.64 -10.82 -10.94
C ARG A 20 -10.23 -10.52 -10.43
N LEU A 21 -9.80 -9.26 -10.46
CA LEU A 21 -8.53 -8.81 -9.92
C LEU A 21 -8.44 -9.03 -8.40
N PHE A 22 -9.53 -8.78 -7.66
CA PHE A 22 -9.58 -9.03 -6.22
C PHE A 22 -9.41 -10.50 -5.88
N LEU A 23 -10.21 -11.37 -6.52
CA LEU A 23 -10.11 -12.82 -6.35
C LEU A 23 -8.74 -13.34 -6.79
N GLY A 24 -8.21 -12.82 -7.90
CA GLY A 24 -6.89 -13.16 -8.41
C GLY A 24 -5.76 -12.80 -7.44
N ALA A 25 -5.82 -11.62 -6.80
CA ALA A 25 -4.84 -11.20 -5.81
C ALA A 25 -4.91 -12.05 -4.53
N VAL A 26 -6.11 -12.38 -4.04
CA VAL A 26 -6.27 -13.28 -2.89
C VAL A 26 -5.71 -14.67 -3.21
N PHE A 27 -6.02 -15.20 -4.40
CA PHE A 27 -5.47 -16.48 -4.85
C PHE A 27 -3.94 -16.45 -4.96
N PHE A 28 -3.39 -15.40 -5.57
CA PHE A 28 -1.95 -15.18 -5.65
C PHE A 28 -1.31 -15.11 -4.27
N PHE A 29 -1.95 -14.46 -3.30
CA PHE A 29 -1.46 -14.39 -1.93
C PHE A 29 -1.47 -15.75 -1.22
N ILE A 30 -2.51 -16.57 -1.39
CA ILE A 30 -2.55 -17.94 -0.85
C ILE A 30 -1.42 -18.79 -1.44
N PHE A 31 -1.19 -18.67 -2.75
CA PHE A 31 -0.04 -19.31 -3.41
C PHE A 31 1.28 -18.79 -2.83
N PHE A 32 1.41 -17.48 -2.63
CA PHE A 32 2.58 -16.86 -2.03
C PHE A 32 2.85 -17.32 -0.59
N LEU A 33 1.80 -17.54 0.22
CA LEU A 33 1.94 -18.13 1.55
C LEU A 33 2.56 -19.53 1.50
N SER A 34 2.20 -20.32 0.49
CA SER A 34 2.79 -21.65 0.27
C SER A 34 4.29 -21.55 -0.01
N LEU A 35 4.71 -20.55 -0.81
CA LEU A 35 6.13 -20.24 -1.04
C LEU A 35 6.83 -19.77 0.24
N CYS A 36 6.16 -18.98 1.08
CA CYS A 36 6.72 -18.54 2.37
C CYS A 36 7.01 -19.73 3.30
N ILE A 37 6.13 -20.73 3.34
CA ILE A 37 6.35 -21.95 4.11
C ILE A 37 7.58 -22.70 3.58
N LEU A 38 7.70 -22.86 2.27
CA LEU A 38 8.86 -23.48 1.64
C LEU A 38 10.16 -22.74 2.00
N MET A 39 10.16 -21.41 1.92
CA MET A 39 11.32 -20.61 2.33
C MET A 39 11.66 -20.78 3.81
N GLY A 40 10.66 -20.86 4.68
CA GLY A 40 10.86 -21.16 6.10
C GLY A 40 11.56 -22.50 6.31
N LEU A 41 11.19 -23.54 5.57
CA LEU A 41 11.83 -24.87 5.65
C LEU A 41 13.28 -24.86 5.16
N LEU A 42 13.61 -24.00 4.19
CA LEU A 42 14.97 -23.86 3.63
C LEU A 42 15.93 -23.06 4.53
N SER A 43 15.46 -22.42 5.59
CA SER A 43 16.30 -21.66 6.55
C SER A 43 16.23 -22.24 7.96
N PRO A 44 16.90 -23.38 8.22
CA PRO A 44 16.99 -23.94 9.56
C PRO A 44 17.58 -22.93 10.55
N GLY A 45 16.88 -22.67 11.65
CA GLY A 45 17.33 -21.77 12.73
C GLY A 45 16.68 -20.38 12.74
N GLU A 46 16.12 -19.90 11.63
CA GLU A 46 15.42 -18.60 11.56
C GLU A 46 14.02 -18.70 10.91
N THR A 47 13.42 -19.88 10.92
CA THR A 47 12.11 -20.18 10.32
C THR A 47 11.07 -19.12 10.63
N ASP A 48 10.96 -18.74 11.91
CA ASP A 48 9.95 -17.80 12.39
C ASP A 48 10.13 -16.40 11.81
N LYS A 49 11.38 -15.93 11.69
CA LYS A 49 11.69 -14.60 11.15
C LYS A 49 11.39 -14.55 9.65
N VAL A 50 11.71 -15.61 8.93
CA VAL A 50 11.42 -15.73 7.50
C VAL A 50 9.91 -15.74 7.28
N LEU A 51 9.17 -16.58 8.01
CA LEU A 51 7.71 -16.65 7.94
C LEU A 51 7.06 -15.28 8.22
N ARG A 52 7.54 -14.57 9.25
CA ARG A 52 7.02 -13.24 9.59
C ARG A 52 7.32 -12.19 8.52
N SER A 53 8.59 -12.07 8.12
CA SER A 53 9.03 -11.04 7.18
C SER A 53 8.47 -11.25 5.77
N SER A 54 8.56 -12.48 5.24
CA SER A 54 8.07 -12.82 3.91
C SER A 54 6.55 -12.68 3.82
N GLY A 55 5.80 -13.12 4.84
CA GLY A 55 4.34 -13.00 4.82
C GLY A 55 3.85 -11.55 4.82
N LEU A 56 4.41 -10.68 5.66
CA LEU A 56 4.10 -9.24 5.64
C LEU A 56 4.44 -8.59 4.29
N ALA A 57 5.60 -8.93 3.72
CA ALA A 57 5.99 -8.45 2.40
C ALA A 57 5.03 -8.95 1.30
N GLY A 58 4.58 -10.20 1.38
CA GLY A 58 3.61 -10.78 0.47
C GLY A 58 2.25 -10.07 0.50
N ILE A 59 1.76 -9.73 1.70
CA ILE A 59 0.49 -8.97 1.84
C ILE A 59 0.64 -7.61 1.18
N GLU A 60 1.72 -6.89 1.48
CA GLU A 60 1.95 -5.56 0.93
C GLU A 60 2.09 -5.58 -0.60
N LEU A 61 2.93 -6.46 -1.15
CA LEU A 61 3.14 -6.55 -2.60
C LEU A 61 1.86 -6.94 -3.34
N SER A 62 1.14 -7.95 -2.85
CA SER A 62 -0.09 -8.39 -3.49
C SER A 62 -1.20 -7.34 -3.40
N ALA A 63 -1.34 -6.68 -2.25
CA ALA A 63 -2.31 -5.59 -2.07
C ALA A 63 -1.97 -4.37 -2.92
N LEU A 64 -0.69 -4.03 -3.06
CA LEU A 64 -0.24 -2.91 -3.89
C LEU A 64 -0.58 -3.15 -5.36
N ILE A 65 -0.25 -4.33 -5.87
CA ILE A 65 -0.54 -4.70 -7.26
C ILE A 65 -2.06 -4.66 -7.48
N LEU A 66 -2.84 -5.26 -6.57
CA LEU A 66 -4.30 -5.19 -6.60
C LEU A 66 -4.79 -3.75 -6.74
N LEU A 67 -4.41 -2.90 -5.78
CA LEU A 67 -5.01 -1.57 -5.63
C LEU A 67 -4.62 -0.65 -6.79
N ILE A 68 -3.34 -0.64 -7.19
CA ILE A 68 -2.88 0.20 -8.29
C ILE A 68 -3.52 -0.25 -9.60
N PHE A 69 -3.53 -1.56 -9.89
CA PHE A 69 -4.13 -2.06 -11.13
C PHE A 69 -5.64 -1.85 -11.17
N SER A 70 -6.37 -2.28 -10.13
CA SER A 70 -7.83 -2.13 -10.09
C SER A 70 -8.24 -0.66 -10.16
N LEU A 71 -7.56 0.23 -9.41
CA LEU A 71 -7.87 1.66 -9.40
C LEU A 71 -7.70 2.31 -10.76
N VAL A 72 -6.53 2.12 -11.37
CA VAL A 72 -6.21 2.75 -12.65
C VAL A 72 -7.11 2.17 -13.75
N LEU A 73 -7.21 0.84 -13.86
CA LEU A 73 -8.03 0.21 -14.90
C LEU A 73 -9.51 0.63 -14.79
N ASN A 74 -10.06 0.66 -13.58
CA ASN A 74 -11.42 1.13 -13.34
C ASN A 74 -11.57 2.61 -13.72
N PHE A 75 -10.61 3.47 -13.36
CA PHE A 75 -10.65 4.89 -13.70
C PHE A 75 -10.66 5.15 -15.21
N TYR A 76 -9.82 4.45 -15.97
CA TYR A 76 -9.79 4.62 -17.43
C TYR A 76 -11.00 3.98 -18.11
N LYS A 77 -11.48 2.84 -17.60
CA LYS A 77 -12.73 2.24 -18.09
C LYS A 77 -13.92 3.19 -17.95
N GLU A 78 -14.06 3.84 -16.80
CA GLU A 78 -15.12 4.84 -16.59
C GLU A 78 -14.97 6.07 -17.51
N LYS A 79 -13.74 6.40 -17.91
CA LYS A 79 -13.44 7.48 -18.84
C LYS A 79 -13.82 7.11 -20.27
N GLU A 80 -13.51 5.90 -20.69
CA GLU A 80 -13.81 5.37 -22.04
C GLU A 80 -15.31 5.16 -22.25
N GLU A 81 -16.01 4.60 -21.25
CA GLU A 81 -17.45 4.33 -21.32
C GLU A 81 -18.34 5.59 -21.15
N ARG A 82 -17.74 6.79 -21.06
CA ARG A 82 -18.39 8.08 -20.73
C ARG A 82 -19.21 8.09 -19.42
N VAL A 83 -19.04 7.07 -18.58
CA VAL A 83 -19.70 6.98 -17.27
C VAL A 83 -19.23 8.12 -16.36
N LEU A 84 -17.97 8.55 -16.52
CA LEU A 84 -17.42 9.73 -15.84
C LEU A 84 -18.24 11.01 -16.12
N GLU A 85 -18.74 11.21 -17.34
CA GLU A 85 -19.54 12.39 -17.72
C GLU A 85 -20.93 12.35 -17.06
N ILE A 86 -21.49 11.16 -16.89
CA ILE A 86 -22.77 10.92 -16.20
C ILE A 86 -22.61 11.12 -14.68
N TYR A 87 -21.47 10.70 -14.10
CA TYR A 87 -21.20 11.00 -12.69
C TYR A 87 -20.99 12.48 -12.45
N LEU A 88 -20.25 13.17 -13.32
CA LEU A 88 -19.95 14.60 -13.17
C LEU A 88 -21.17 15.52 -13.36
N THR A 89 -22.25 15.02 -13.97
CA THR A 89 -23.53 15.74 -14.05
C THR A 89 -24.32 15.68 -12.74
N HIS A 90 -24.10 14.66 -11.90
CA HIS A 90 -24.84 14.45 -10.65
C HIS A 90 -23.99 14.71 -9.39
N PHE A 91 -22.67 14.62 -9.50
CA PHE A 91 -21.72 14.73 -8.39
C PHE A 91 -20.63 15.75 -8.70
N SER A 92 -20.22 16.50 -7.67
CA SER A 92 -19.07 17.40 -7.79
C SER A 92 -17.78 16.60 -8.04
N ARG A 93 -16.81 17.22 -8.75
CA ARG A 93 -15.49 16.61 -9.00
C ARG A 93 -14.81 16.13 -7.71
N SER A 94 -14.91 16.92 -6.64
CA SER A 94 -14.37 16.59 -5.33
C SER A 94 -15.08 15.38 -4.71
N SER A 95 -16.41 15.31 -4.78
CA SER A 95 -17.18 14.18 -4.25
C SER A 95 -16.86 12.86 -4.94
N TYR A 96 -16.61 12.89 -6.25
CA TYR A 96 -16.17 11.72 -7.01
C TYR A 96 -14.78 11.23 -6.57
N LEU A 97 -13.79 12.13 -6.45
CA LEU A 97 -12.44 11.78 -6.03
C LEU A 97 -12.41 11.22 -4.59
N TRP A 98 -13.12 11.86 -3.66
CA TRP A 98 -13.25 11.38 -2.28
C TRP A 98 -13.97 10.03 -2.19
N GLY A 99 -15.03 9.83 -2.98
CA GLY A 99 -15.71 8.54 -3.06
C GLY A 99 -14.78 7.43 -3.53
N LYS A 100 -13.90 7.72 -4.51
CA LYS A 100 -12.94 6.76 -5.03
C LYS A 100 -11.82 6.46 -4.02
N LEU A 101 -11.26 7.48 -3.38
CA LEU A 101 -10.29 7.31 -2.29
C LEU A 101 -10.83 6.40 -1.17
N ILE A 102 -12.02 6.72 -0.66
CA ILE A 102 -12.61 5.97 0.46
C ILE A 102 -13.01 4.56 0.01
N GLY A 103 -13.57 4.40 -1.19
CA GLY A 103 -13.93 3.10 -1.75
C GLY A 103 -12.72 2.17 -1.87
N TYR A 104 -11.61 2.66 -2.43
CA TYR A 104 -10.38 1.87 -2.55
C TYR A 104 -9.66 1.65 -1.22
N SER A 105 -9.75 2.60 -0.28
CA SER A 105 -9.29 2.38 1.09
C SER A 105 -10.08 1.25 1.76
N LEU A 106 -11.40 1.19 1.59
CA LEU A 106 -12.22 0.07 2.08
C LEU A 106 -11.84 -1.26 1.43
N ILE A 107 -11.56 -1.27 0.12
CA ILE A 107 -11.06 -2.46 -0.58
C ILE A 107 -9.72 -2.92 0.03
N ALA A 108 -8.79 -1.99 0.27
CA ALA A 108 -7.51 -2.28 0.90
C ALA A 108 -7.69 -2.87 2.30
N PHE A 109 -8.55 -2.26 3.12
CA PHE A 109 -8.86 -2.73 4.46
C PHE A 109 -9.42 -4.15 4.44
N PHE A 110 -10.39 -4.42 3.56
CA PHE A 110 -11.01 -5.73 3.45
C PHE A 110 -10.04 -6.80 2.91
N TYR A 111 -9.19 -6.43 1.96
CA TYR A 111 -8.13 -7.31 1.46
C TYR A 111 -7.15 -7.70 2.58
N ILE A 112 -6.67 -6.72 3.36
CA ILE A 112 -5.77 -6.96 4.49
C ILE A 112 -6.45 -7.79 5.58
N LEU A 113 -7.74 -7.62 5.82
CA LEU A 113 -8.47 -8.48 6.76
C LEU A 113 -8.47 -9.95 6.32
N ILE A 114 -8.80 -10.22 5.04
CA ILE A 114 -8.86 -11.60 4.53
C ILE A 114 -7.46 -12.23 4.50
N CYS A 115 -6.51 -11.57 3.83
CA CYS A 115 -5.14 -12.07 3.67
C CYS A 115 -4.40 -12.09 5.00
N GLY A 116 -4.58 -11.06 5.84
CA GLY A 116 -4.04 -10.98 7.19
C GLY A 116 -4.59 -12.09 8.08
N ALA A 117 -5.88 -12.40 8.04
CA ALA A 117 -6.43 -13.52 8.80
C ALA A 117 -5.79 -14.86 8.37
N GLY A 118 -5.70 -15.13 7.06
CA GLY A 118 -5.05 -16.35 6.55
C GLY A 118 -3.59 -16.45 6.95
N TYR A 119 -2.85 -15.34 6.89
CA TYR A 119 -1.47 -15.26 7.33
C TYR A 119 -1.30 -15.46 8.84
N LEU A 120 -2.13 -14.86 9.67
CA LEU A 120 -2.07 -15.02 11.13
C LEU A 120 -2.40 -16.47 11.54
N VAL A 121 -3.38 -17.11 10.89
CA VAL A 121 -3.67 -18.53 11.09
C VAL A 121 -2.44 -19.38 10.76
N MET A 122 -1.77 -19.11 9.65
CA MET A 122 -0.54 -19.77 9.27
C MET A 122 0.57 -19.57 10.32
N LEU A 123 0.78 -18.36 10.84
CA LEU A 123 1.75 -18.12 11.91
C LEU A 123 1.44 -18.89 13.20
N VAL A 124 0.17 -19.03 13.56
CA VAL A 124 -0.24 -19.81 14.75
C VAL A 124 0.06 -21.29 14.57
N ILE A 125 -0.22 -21.86 13.40
CA ILE A 125 0.06 -23.27 13.07
C ILE A 125 1.56 -23.56 13.19
N TYR A 126 2.41 -22.66 12.70
CA TYR A 126 3.87 -22.81 12.75
C TYR A 126 4.51 -22.28 14.05
N LYS A 127 3.71 -21.92 15.06
CA LYS A 127 4.17 -21.35 16.36
C LYS A 127 5.04 -20.08 16.23
N ALA A 128 4.95 -19.39 15.09
CA ALA A 128 5.68 -18.17 14.80
C ALA A 128 4.85 -16.90 15.09
N PHE A 129 3.71 -17.02 15.75
CA PHE A 129 2.82 -15.88 16.02
C PHE A 129 3.43 -14.84 16.98
N LEU A 130 3.30 -13.56 16.63
CA LEU A 130 3.62 -12.41 17.47
C LEU A 130 2.54 -11.35 17.31
N TRP A 131 2.11 -10.75 18.42
CA TRP A 131 1.10 -9.69 18.41
C TRP A 131 1.56 -8.46 17.60
N GLN A 132 2.85 -8.16 17.64
CA GLN A 132 3.48 -7.05 16.93
C GLN A 132 3.29 -7.14 15.41
N VAL A 133 3.24 -8.37 14.88
CA VAL A 133 3.01 -8.64 13.46
C VAL A 133 1.56 -8.35 13.07
N ALA A 134 0.60 -8.60 13.97
CA ALA A 134 -0.78 -8.21 13.72
C ALA A 134 -0.94 -6.69 13.69
N VAL A 135 -0.25 -5.96 14.57
CA VAL A 135 -0.24 -4.50 14.60
C VAL A 135 0.39 -3.90 13.34
N SER A 136 1.41 -4.54 12.76
CA SER A 136 2.05 -4.02 11.54
C SER A 136 1.15 -4.07 10.30
N LEU A 137 0.08 -4.88 10.29
CA LEU A 137 -0.95 -4.86 9.23
C LEU A 137 -1.63 -3.48 9.10
N TYR A 138 -1.80 -2.77 10.22
CA TYR A 138 -2.33 -1.39 10.21
C TYR A 138 -1.39 -0.44 9.46
N ASN A 139 -0.08 -0.60 9.61
CA ASN A 139 0.88 0.24 8.91
C ASN A 139 0.89 -0.05 7.40
N ILE A 140 0.72 -1.31 7.01
CA ILE A 140 0.54 -1.69 5.60
C ILE A 140 -0.71 -1.00 5.03
N PHE A 141 -1.82 -0.98 5.78
CA PHE A 141 -3.02 -0.26 5.37
C PHE A 141 -2.76 1.24 5.12
N LEU A 142 -2.07 1.92 6.03
CA LEU A 142 -1.72 3.33 5.85
C LEU A 142 -0.81 3.56 4.63
N LYS A 143 0.18 2.69 4.41
CA LYS A 143 1.09 2.75 3.26
C LYS A 143 0.33 2.58 1.94
N LEU A 144 -0.61 1.63 1.89
CA LEU A 144 -1.47 1.41 0.73
C LEU A 144 -2.45 2.57 0.48
N SER A 145 -2.95 3.21 1.53
CA SER A 145 -3.82 4.39 1.39
C SER A 145 -3.11 5.57 0.70
N LEU A 146 -1.82 5.77 0.99
CA LEU A 146 -1.00 6.73 0.25
C LEU A 146 -0.78 6.31 -1.21
N ALA A 147 -0.55 5.02 -1.45
CA ALA A 147 -0.40 4.51 -2.81
C ALA A 147 -1.67 4.74 -3.65
N ILE A 148 -2.86 4.60 -3.05
CA ILE A 148 -4.15 4.94 -3.68
C ILE A 148 -4.21 6.44 -4.00
N GLY A 149 -3.80 7.31 -3.07
CA GLY A 149 -3.75 8.76 -3.31
C GLY A 149 -2.84 9.14 -4.48
N ILE A 150 -1.61 8.63 -4.47
CA ILE A 150 -0.61 8.85 -5.55
C ILE A 150 -1.16 8.38 -6.91
N SER A 151 -1.77 7.19 -6.94
CA SER A 151 -2.29 6.62 -8.20
C SER A 151 -3.51 7.37 -8.73
N LEU A 152 -4.34 7.94 -7.87
CA LEU A 152 -5.41 8.85 -8.29
C LEU A 152 -4.88 10.14 -8.91
N VAL A 153 -3.85 10.75 -8.30
CA VAL A 153 -3.21 11.96 -8.84
C VAL A 153 -2.67 11.67 -10.24
N PHE A 154 -1.91 10.58 -10.42
CA PHE A 154 -1.37 10.22 -11.73
C PHE A 154 -2.44 9.82 -12.76
N SER A 155 -3.50 9.14 -12.34
CA SER A 155 -4.63 8.81 -13.22
C SER A 155 -5.38 10.06 -13.70
N SER A 156 -5.41 11.12 -12.86
CA SER A 156 -6.00 12.40 -13.23
C SER A 156 -5.10 13.24 -14.15
N LEU A 157 -3.78 13.14 -13.98
CA LEU A 157 -2.80 13.93 -14.74
C LEU A 157 -2.52 13.34 -16.13
N PHE A 158 -2.47 12.02 -16.23
CA PHE A 158 -2.10 11.34 -17.47
C PHE A 158 -3.33 10.88 -18.26
N SER A 159 -3.23 10.94 -19.59
CA SER A 159 -4.30 10.46 -20.48
C SER A 159 -4.21 8.98 -20.83
N SER A 160 -3.10 8.30 -20.52
CA SER A 160 -2.90 6.87 -20.82
C SER A 160 -2.83 6.02 -19.54
N PRO A 161 -3.56 4.89 -19.46
CA PRO A 161 -3.56 4.00 -18.30
C PRO A 161 -2.19 3.43 -17.99
N VAL A 162 -1.41 3.09 -19.02
CA VAL A 162 -0.07 2.49 -18.85
C VAL A 162 0.89 3.49 -18.19
N LEU A 163 0.84 4.76 -18.58
CA LEU A 163 1.67 5.81 -17.98
C LEU A 163 1.27 6.06 -16.52
N ALA A 164 -0.03 6.06 -16.20
CA ALA A 164 -0.51 6.21 -14.82
C ALA A 164 -0.09 5.03 -13.94
N LEU A 165 -0.18 3.79 -14.43
CA LEU A 165 0.28 2.60 -13.71
C LEU A 165 1.78 2.66 -13.42
N LEU A 166 2.60 2.88 -14.45
CA LEU A 166 4.05 2.89 -14.32
C LEU A 166 4.53 4.02 -13.41
N SER A 167 4.00 5.24 -13.57
CA SER A 167 4.36 6.38 -12.71
C SER A 167 4.00 6.13 -11.24
N SER A 168 2.84 5.54 -10.96
CA SER A 168 2.42 5.17 -9.61
C SER A 168 3.35 4.14 -8.98
N LEU A 169 3.70 3.09 -9.72
CA LEU A 169 4.61 2.04 -9.26
C LEU A 169 6.03 2.57 -9.04
N PHE A 170 6.56 3.37 -9.97
CA PHE A 170 7.90 3.94 -9.84
C PHE A 170 7.98 4.91 -8.67
N LEU A 171 6.95 5.74 -8.44
CA LEU A 171 6.94 6.66 -7.31
C LEU A 171 6.83 5.91 -5.97
N TYR A 172 6.01 4.85 -5.91
CA TYR A 172 5.95 3.97 -4.75
C TYR A 172 7.32 3.35 -4.44
N MET A 173 7.95 2.71 -5.43
CA MET A 173 9.24 2.07 -5.26
C MET A 173 10.33 3.07 -4.88
N SER A 174 10.35 4.23 -5.53
CA SER A 174 11.30 5.30 -5.22
C SER A 174 11.13 5.80 -3.79
N SER A 175 9.88 5.98 -3.35
CA SER A 175 9.52 6.40 -1.99
C SER A 175 9.96 5.38 -0.93
N GLU A 176 9.81 4.09 -1.19
CA GLU A 176 10.23 3.03 -0.27
C GLU A 176 11.76 2.91 -0.19
N MET A 177 12.45 3.04 -1.32
CA MET A 177 13.91 2.89 -1.42
C MET A 177 14.70 4.15 -1.02
N ALA A 178 14.05 5.32 -0.93
CA ALA A 178 14.72 6.60 -0.68
C ALA A 178 15.53 6.64 0.63
N TYR A 179 14.99 6.10 1.72
CA TYR A 179 15.68 6.12 3.02
C TYR A 179 16.87 5.16 3.10
N PRO A 180 16.76 3.87 2.72
CA PRO A 180 17.92 2.97 2.65
C PRO A 180 19.04 3.54 1.76
N ALA A 181 18.70 4.12 0.62
CA ALA A 181 19.68 4.74 -0.28
C ALA A 181 20.42 5.90 0.39
N LEU A 182 19.69 6.78 1.10
CA LEU A 182 20.30 7.90 1.84
C LEU A 182 21.20 7.41 2.97
N LYS A 183 20.78 6.37 3.70
CA LYS A 183 21.58 5.75 4.79
C LYS A 183 22.90 5.17 4.25
N ILE A 184 22.85 4.42 3.16
CA ILE A 184 24.05 3.88 2.50
C ILE A 184 24.98 4.99 2.03
N LEU A 185 24.44 6.05 1.41
CA LEU A 185 25.23 7.21 0.98
C LEU A 185 25.86 7.97 2.14
N SER A 186 25.20 8.04 3.30
CA SER A 186 25.73 8.70 4.50
C SER A 186 26.83 7.91 5.21
N MET A 187 26.83 6.57 5.07
CA MET A 187 27.85 5.68 5.65
C MET A 187 29.13 5.64 4.81
N ASN A 188 29.02 5.93 3.52
CA ASN A 188 30.18 6.07 2.64
C ASN A 188 30.75 7.50 2.77
N ILE A 189 31.78 7.64 3.60
CA ILE A 189 32.43 8.92 3.98
C ILE A 189 32.99 9.69 2.77
N ASP A 190 33.23 9.01 1.63
CA ASP A 190 33.80 9.58 0.40
C ASP A 190 32.78 10.28 -0.54
N ALA A 191 31.56 10.52 -0.09
CA ALA A 191 30.58 11.29 -0.86
C ALA A 191 30.83 12.82 -0.78
N SER A 192 32.06 13.25 -1.03
CA SER A 192 32.51 14.63 -1.14
C SER A 192 32.09 15.27 -2.47
N GLY A 193 30.78 15.32 -2.75
CA GLY A 193 30.26 15.93 -3.97
C GLY A 193 28.75 16.14 -3.90
N TYR A 194 28.24 17.00 -4.80
CA TYR A 194 26.84 17.44 -4.95
C TYR A 194 25.75 16.35 -4.86
N ARG A 195 26.11 15.06 -4.84
CA ARG A 195 25.24 13.89 -4.69
C ARG A 195 24.48 13.89 -3.35
N LEU A 196 25.13 14.18 -2.23
CA LEU A 196 24.49 14.15 -0.91
C LEU A 196 23.34 15.17 -0.74
N PRO A 197 23.49 16.46 -1.14
CA PRO A 197 22.38 17.40 -1.11
C PRO A 197 21.30 17.09 -2.15
N LEU A 198 21.64 16.60 -3.34
CA LEU A 198 20.66 16.18 -4.35
C LEU A 198 19.75 15.05 -3.83
N PHE A 199 20.32 14.02 -3.22
CA PHE A 199 19.54 12.92 -2.64
C PHE A 199 18.68 13.38 -1.45
N LYS A 200 19.14 14.35 -0.65
CA LYS A 200 18.31 14.97 0.39
C LYS A 200 17.11 15.71 -0.20
N ILE A 201 17.29 16.45 -1.30
CA ILE A 201 16.19 17.15 -1.97
C ILE A 201 15.16 16.14 -2.50
N ILE A 202 15.62 15.08 -3.18
CA ILE A 202 14.75 14.00 -3.68
C ILE A 202 14.00 13.31 -2.53
N TYR A 203 14.69 13.04 -1.41
CA TYR A 203 14.08 12.45 -0.22
C TYR A 203 12.97 13.34 0.38
N TYR A 204 13.14 14.66 0.37
CA TYR A 204 12.11 15.59 0.85
C TYR A 204 10.94 15.74 -0.13
N LEU A 205 11.16 15.56 -1.43
CA LEU A 205 10.12 15.66 -2.45
C LEU A 205 9.22 14.41 -2.47
N LEU A 206 9.78 13.24 -2.19
CA LEU A 206 9.05 11.99 -2.16
C LEU A 206 8.20 11.85 -0.89
N PRO A 207 7.01 11.21 -0.98
CA PRO A 207 6.31 10.77 0.22
C PRO A 207 7.24 9.91 1.05
N ASN A 208 7.26 10.08 2.38
CA ASN A 208 8.17 9.32 3.24
C ASN A 208 7.52 8.00 3.66
N MET A 209 7.37 7.06 2.71
CA MET A 209 6.79 5.73 2.99
C MET A 209 7.61 4.90 3.97
N HIS A 210 8.92 5.18 4.09
CA HIS A 210 9.76 4.51 5.08
C HIS A 210 9.32 4.74 6.53
N LYS A 211 8.78 5.92 6.86
CA LYS A 211 8.25 6.20 8.22
C LYS A 211 7.07 5.31 8.58
N LEU A 212 6.38 4.76 7.57
CA LEU A 212 5.27 3.85 7.75
C LEU A 212 5.74 2.39 7.82
N ASP A 213 7.03 2.13 7.55
CA ASP A 213 7.56 0.78 7.49
C ASP A 213 8.02 0.29 8.87
N ILE A 214 7.07 -0.24 9.63
CA ILE A 214 7.32 -0.86 10.94
C ILE A 214 7.52 -2.38 10.80
N LYS A 215 7.44 -2.94 9.58
CA LYS A 215 7.51 -4.40 9.35
C LYS A 215 8.80 -4.98 9.91
N ALA A 216 9.94 -4.31 9.66
CA ALA A 216 11.24 -4.76 10.14
C ALA A 216 11.27 -4.87 11.67
N LEU A 217 10.77 -3.87 12.40
CA LEU A 217 10.71 -3.87 13.87
C LEU A 217 9.76 -4.95 14.39
N ALA A 218 8.60 -5.10 13.75
CA ALA A 218 7.58 -6.07 14.14
C ALA A 218 8.07 -7.53 14.04
N VAL A 219 8.96 -7.85 13.09
CA VAL A 219 9.56 -9.19 12.95
C VAL A 219 10.44 -9.54 14.17
N TYR A 220 11.13 -8.54 14.73
CA TYR A 220 11.94 -8.68 15.95
C TYR A 220 11.11 -8.60 17.24
N GLY A 221 9.81 -8.38 17.15
CA GLY A 221 8.92 -8.25 18.31
C GLY A 221 8.97 -6.86 18.97
N GLU A 222 9.54 -5.87 18.30
CA GLU A 222 9.57 -4.49 18.76
C GLU A 222 8.43 -3.68 18.11
N LEU A 223 7.79 -2.82 18.90
CA LEU A 223 6.82 -1.86 18.42
C LEU A 223 7.29 -0.46 18.79
N PRO A 224 7.11 0.52 17.90
CA PRO A 224 7.31 1.92 18.25
C PRO A 224 6.25 2.36 19.28
N SER A 225 6.53 3.46 19.97
CA SER A 225 5.66 4.00 21.01
C SER A 225 4.27 4.39 20.46
N TRP A 226 3.23 4.33 21.29
CA TRP A 226 1.86 4.72 20.92
C TRP A 226 1.75 6.11 20.25
N PRO A 227 2.47 7.16 20.69
CA PRO A 227 2.46 8.46 20.02
C PRO A 227 2.92 8.41 18.56
N TYR A 228 3.81 7.47 18.21
CA TYR A 228 4.31 7.31 16.85
C TYR A 228 3.21 6.86 15.89
N PHE A 229 2.33 5.96 16.32
CA PHE A 229 1.18 5.52 15.52
C PHE A 229 0.21 6.66 15.21
N ILE A 230 -0.05 7.53 16.19
CA ILE A 230 -0.89 8.72 16.00
C ILE A 230 -0.23 9.66 14.98
N LEU A 231 1.07 9.91 15.12
CA LEU A 231 1.83 10.79 14.23
C LEU A 231 1.82 10.27 12.78
N ILE A 232 2.07 8.97 12.59
CA ILE A 232 1.98 8.31 11.29
C ILE A 232 0.57 8.45 10.69
N THR A 233 -0.46 8.21 11.49
CA THR A 233 -1.85 8.30 11.02
C THR A 233 -2.17 9.72 10.56
N ILE A 234 -1.81 10.72 11.35
CA ILE A 234 -1.98 12.14 11.01
C ILE A 234 -1.17 12.48 9.75
N TYR A 235 0.07 12.01 9.64
CA TYR A 235 0.92 12.21 8.47
C TYR A 235 0.26 11.67 7.20
N THR A 236 -0.28 10.45 7.24
CA THR A 236 -1.01 9.85 6.14
C THR A 236 -2.24 10.67 5.75
N PHE A 237 -3.04 11.11 6.73
CA PHE A 237 -4.21 11.95 6.45
C PHE A 237 -3.82 13.28 5.80
N ILE A 238 -2.81 13.98 6.32
CA ILE A 238 -2.36 15.26 5.77
C ILE A 238 -1.93 15.09 4.30
N TYR A 239 -1.17 14.03 3.99
CA TYR A 239 -0.69 13.78 2.64
C TYR A 239 -1.78 13.31 1.66
N ILE A 240 -2.86 12.70 2.15
CA ILE A 240 -4.02 12.36 1.30
C ILE A 240 -4.88 13.61 1.01
N PHE A 241 -4.96 14.53 1.97
CA PHE A 241 -5.73 15.76 1.83
C PHE A 241 -5.06 16.83 0.98
N PHE A 242 -3.72 16.86 0.93
CA PHE A 242 -2.91 17.90 0.28
C PHE A 242 -2.20 17.37 -0.96
#